data_AF-A0A3P9C4S8-F1
#
_entry.id   AF-A0A3P9C4S8-F1
#
_cell.length_a   1.000
_cell.length_b   1.000
_cell.length_c   1.000
_cell.angle_alpha   90.00
_cell.angle_beta   90.00
_cell.angle_gamma   90.00
#
_symmetry.space_group_name_H-M   'P 1'
#
loop_
_entity.id
_entity.type
_entity.pdbx_description
1 polymer ?
#
loop_
_entity_poly.entity_id
_entity_poly.type
_entity_poly.pdbx_seq_one_letter_code
_entity_poly.pdbx_strand_id
1 'polypeptide(L)'
;MNIWPNTLFMFVVFLLSVSRCGITGAGCRYLAKVLCSISQLTDDLDLSMNHIGDKGVKEISPGLMNPLSHLKTLNLSYCSLTDSCCAELASGLMSKANILSELDLSHNNLQDKGVKKLYIGLQSPQCKLEKLALAELTKNHKYALRTIE
;
A
#
# COMPACT_ATOMS: atom_id res chain seq x y z
N MET A 1 -19.73 14.61 -43.32
CA MET A 1 -18.79 13.54 -42.94
C MET A 1 -17.96 14.04 -41.76
N ASN A 2 -18.39 13.76 -40.54
CA ASN A 2 -17.60 14.07 -39.34
C ASN A 2 -16.97 12.78 -38.86
N ILE A 3 -15.72 12.55 -39.23
CA ILE A 3 -14.89 11.48 -38.71
C ILE A 3 -14.40 11.96 -37.36
N TRP A 4 -15.07 11.54 -36.28
CA TRP A 4 -14.48 11.62 -34.94
C TRP A 4 -13.67 10.33 -34.73
N PRO A 5 -12.36 10.39 -34.47
CA PRO A 5 -11.62 9.20 -34.10
C PRO A 5 -12.06 8.77 -32.72
N ASN A 6 -12.57 7.54 -32.64
CA ASN A 6 -12.74 6.76 -31.43
C ASN A 6 -11.50 6.90 -30.53
N THR A 7 -11.60 7.76 -29.51
CA THR A 7 -10.74 7.66 -28.34
C THR A 7 -11.68 7.29 -27.21
N LEU A 8 -11.77 6.00 -26.91
CA LEU A 8 -12.31 5.49 -25.66
C LEU A 8 -11.61 6.25 -24.53
N PHE A 9 -12.28 7.24 -23.94
CA PHE A 9 -11.92 7.74 -22.63
C PHE A 9 -12.29 6.62 -21.65
N MET A 10 -11.38 5.65 -21.50
CA MET A 10 -11.36 4.79 -20.33
C MET A 10 -11.08 5.73 -19.17
N PHE A 11 -12.07 5.93 -18.29
CA PHE A 11 -11.89 6.64 -17.03
C PHE A 11 -10.86 5.86 -16.20
N VAL A 12 -9.58 6.09 -16.44
CA VAL A 12 -8.51 5.65 -15.55
C VAL A 12 -8.66 6.51 -14.31
N VAL A 13 -9.09 5.90 -13.21
CA VAL A 13 -9.14 6.58 -11.91
C VAL A 13 -7.69 6.78 -11.48
N PHE A 14 -7.17 7.99 -11.71
CA PHE A 14 -5.77 8.31 -11.43
C PHE A 14 -5.44 8.16 -9.93
N LEU A 15 -6.43 8.39 -9.05
CA LEU A 15 -6.32 8.27 -7.61
C LEU A 15 -7.62 7.68 -7.02
N LEU A 16 -7.52 6.59 -6.26
CA LEU A 16 -8.62 6.09 -5.43
C LEU A 16 -8.34 6.46 -3.96
N SER A 17 -8.97 7.53 -3.47
CA SER A 17 -8.96 7.85 -2.04
C SER A 17 -10.29 7.44 -1.40
N VAL A 18 -10.20 6.55 -0.42
CA VAL A 18 -11.29 6.16 0.50
C VAL A 18 -10.84 6.42 1.95
N SER A 19 -10.06 7.48 2.13
CA SER A 19 -9.61 7.95 3.43
C SER A 19 -10.80 8.35 4.30
N ARG A 20 -10.74 8.04 5.60
CA ARG A 20 -11.80 8.35 6.58
C ARG A 20 -13.18 7.79 6.23
N CYS A 21 -13.25 6.71 5.45
CA CYS A 21 -14.52 6.06 5.09
C CYS A 21 -15.02 5.04 6.13
N GLY A 22 -14.34 4.88 7.26
CA GLY A 22 -14.70 3.89 8.29
C GLY A 22 -14.48 2.45 7.84
N ILE A 23 -13.56 2.23 6.89
CA ILE A 23 -13.22 0.89 6.39
C ILE A 23 -12.59 0.10 7.53
N THR A 24 -13.14 -1.08 7.80
CA THR A 24 -12.58 -2.04 8.75
C THR A 24 -11.91 -3.18 8.01
N GLY A 25 -11.18 -4.06 8.71
CA GLY A 25 -10.68 -5.30 8.11
C GLY A 25 -11.76 -6.15 7.42
N ALA A 26 -13.03 -6.06 7.85
CA ALA A 26 -14.15 -6.70 7.15
C ALA A 26 -14.45 -6.04 5.79
N GLY A 27 -14.28 -4.73 5.66
CA GLY A 27 -14.41 -4.00 4.40
C GLY A 27 -13.26 -4.28 3.43
N CYS A 28 -12.06 -4.52 3.96
CA CYS A 28 -10.87 -4.85 3.18
C CYS A 28 -11.05 -6.09 2.29
N ARG A 29 -11.89 -7.06 2.67
CA ARG A 29 -12.20 -8.22 1.82
C ARG A 29 -12.83 -7.82 0.47
N TYR A 30 -13.62 -6.74 0.46
CA TYR A 30 -14.27 -6.24 -0.75
C TYR A 30 -13.28 -5.39 -1.55
N LEU A 31 -12.46 -4.59 -0.87
CA LEU A 31 -11.39 -3.84 -1.51
C LEU A 31 -10.39 -4.78 -2.20
N ALA A 32 -10.02 -5.89 -1.55
CA ALA A 32 -9.14 -6.91 -2.11
C ALA A 32 -9.70 -7.49 -3.42
N LYS A 33 -11.00 -7.81 -3.45
CA LYS A 33 -11.66 -8.27 -4.69
C LYS A 33 -11.58 -7.24 -5.79
N VAL A 34 -11.73 -5.96 -5.47
CA VAL A 34 -11.63 -4.84 -6.42
C VAL A 34 -10.20 -4.72 -6.95
N LEU A 35 -9.19 -4.74 -6.08
CA LEU A 35 -7.76 -4.68 -6.44
C LEU A 35 -7.31 -5.90 -7.25
N CYS A 36 -7.85 -7.08 -6.97
CA CYS A 36 -7.56 -8.29 -7.74
C CYS A 36 -8.27 -8.32 -9.11
N SER A 37 -9.47 -7.73 -9.21
CA SER A 37 -10.30 -7.82 -10.41
C SER A 37 -10.00 -6.73 -11.44
N ILE A 38 -9.46 -5.59 -11.02
CA ILE A 38 -9.30 -4.42 -11.90
C ILE A 38 -7.80 -4.14 -12.11
N SER A 39 -7.28 -4.62 -13.24
CA SER A 39 -5.88 -4.50 -13.68
C SER A 39 -5.43 -3.08 -14.05
N GLN A 40 -6.22 -2.05 -13.76
CA GLN A 40 -6.00 -0.66 -14.19
C GLN A 40 -6.51 0.35 -13.14
N LEU A 41 -6.82 -0.12 -11.91
CA LEU A 41 -7.70 0.65 -11.03
C LEU A 41 -7.13 2.02 -10.66
N THR A 42 -5.85 2.10 -10.28
CA THR A 42 -5.21 3.37 -9.90
C THR A 42 -3.70 3.22 -9.75
N ASP A 43 -2.97 4.30 -10.00
CA ASP A 43 -1.55 4.43 -9.63
C ASP A 43 -1.42 4.71 -8.11
N ASP A 44 -2.45 5.31 -7.51
CA ASP A 44 -2.42 5.84 -6.14
C ASP A 44 -3.63 5.37 -5.32
N LEU A 45 -3.40 4.66 -4.22
CA LEU A 45 -4.45 4.19 -3.30
C LEU A 45 -4.27 4.81 -1.91
N ASP A 46 -5.23 5.65 -1.53
CA ASP A 46 -5.26 6.25 -0.20
C ASP A 46 -6.34 5.58 0.67
N LEU A 47 -5.86 4.80 1.64
CA LEU A 47 -6.64 4.09 2.64
C LEU A 47 -6.48 4.69 4.03
N SER A 48 -5.85 5.86 4.15
CA SER A 48 -5.51 6.47 5.44
C SER A 48 -6.72 6.70 6.34
N MET A 49 -6.47 6.83 7.65
CA MET A 49 -7.49 7.20 8.64
C MET A 49 -8.69 6.24 8.66
N ASN A 50 -8.44 4.95 8.43
CA ASN A 50 -9.43 3.88 8.51
C ASN A 50 -9.07 2.90 9.64
N HIS A 51 -9.97 1.97 10.00
CA HIS A 51 -9.70 0.96 11.03
C HIS A 51 -9.39 -0.41 10.40
N ILE A 52 -8.48 -0.41 9.42
CA ILE A 52 -8.11 -1.58 8.63
C ILE A 52 -7.53 -2.69 9.51
N GLY A 53 -6.58 -2.33 10.38
CA GLY A 53 -5.86 -3.24 11.27
C GLY A 53 -5.05 -4.30 10.52
N ASP A 54 -4.30 -5.12 11.27
CA ASP A 54 -3.40 -6.12 10.66
C ASP A 54 -4.14 -7.15 9.80
N LYS A 55 -5.37 -7.50 10.18
CA LYS A 55 -6.23 -8.40 9.40
C LYS A 55 -6.60 -7.78 8.06
N GLY A 56 -6.91 -6.48 8.02
CA GLY A 56 -7.24 -5.80 6.76
C GLY A 56 -6.06 -5.76 5.80
N VAL A 57 -4.84 -5.55 6.30
CA VAL A 57 -3.61 -5.65 5.48
C VAL A 57 -3.46 -7.04 4.88
N LYS A 58 -3.70 -8.09 5.67
CA LYS A 58 -3.66 -9.48 5.18
C LYS A 58 -4.69 -9.73 4.07
N GLU A 59 -5.88 -9.16 4.17
CA GLU A 59 -6.92 -9.30 3.14
C GLU A 59 -6.54 -8.57 1.83
N ILE A 60 -5.94 -7.37 1.89
CA ILE A 60 -5.58 -6.60 0.68
C ILE A 60 -4.24 -7.01 0.07
N SER A 61 -3.38 -7.70 0.83
CA SER A 61 -2.03 -8.14 0.42
C SER A 61 -2.00 -8.89 -0.93
N PRO A 62 -2.91 -9.84 -1.22
CA PRO A 62 -2.94 -10.49 -2.54
C PRO A 62 -3.19 -9.51 -3.70
N GLY A 63 -3.98 -8.46 -3.48
CA GLY A 63 -4.21 -7.40 -4.45
C GLY A 63 -2.97 -6.54 -4.71
N LEU A 64 -2.14 -6.32 -3.67
CA LEU A 64 -0.84 -5.65 -3.81
C LEU A 64 0.18 -6.51 -4.56
N MET A 65 0.08 -7.85 -4.44
CA MET A 65 0.93 -8.80 -5.15
C MET A 65 0.45 -9.12 -6.57
N ASN A 66 -0.66 -8.52 -7.02
CA ASN A 66 -1.20 -8.77 -8.34
C ASN A 66 -0.25 -8.19 -9.42
N PRO A 67 0.31 -9.01 -10.33
CA PRO A 67 1.20 -8.53 -11.41
C PRO A 67 0.51 -7.60 -12.41
N LEU A 68 -0.82 -7.57 -12.41
CA LEU A 68 -1.61 -6.66 -13.21
C LEU A 68 -1.94 -5.36 -12.47
N SER A 69 -1.48 -5.20 -11.22
CA SER A 69 -1.65 -3.96 -10.47
C SER A 69 -0.68 -2.91 -10.99
N HIS A 70 -1.20 -1.70 -11.25
CA HIS A 70 -0.39 -0.52 -11.55
C HIS A 70 -0.11 0.35 -10.32
N LEU A 71 -0.36 -0.17 -9.11
CA LEU A 71 -0.26 0.59 -7.89
C LEU A 71 1.19 0.99 -7.57
N LYS A 72 1.45 2.29 -7.62
CA LYS A 72 2.75 2.92 -7.32
C LYS A 72 2.77 3.52 -5.92
N THR A 73 1.67 4.09 -5.45
CA THR A 73 1.60 4.69 -4.12
C THR A 73 0.49 4.08 -3.27
N LEU A 74 0.82 3.82 -2.01
CA LEU A 74 -0.12 3.27 -1.04
C LEU A 74 -0.02 4.03 0.28
N ASN A 75 -1.12 4.66 0.69
CA ASN A 75 -1.22 5.31 1.98
C ASN A 75 -2.05 4.47 2.96
N LEU A 76 -1.39 3.98 4.02
CA LEU A 76 -1.96 3.23 5.14
C LEU A 76 -1.73 3.95 6.47
N SER A 77 -1.56 5.28 6.45
CA SER A 77 -1.39 6.05 7.67
C SER A 77 -2.66 6.03 8.55
N TYR A 78 -2.49 6.07 9.88
CA TYR A 78 -3.62 5.99 10.83
C TYR A 78 -4.55 4.77 10.61
N CYS A 79 -4.00 3.61 10.26
CA CYS A 79 -4.78 2.39 9.95
C CYS A 79 -4.87 1.37 11.09
N SER A 80 -4.42 1.75 12.31
CA SER A 80 -4.36 0.86 13.48
C SER A 80 -3.50 -0.39 13.26
N LEU A 81 -2.39 -0.24 12.53
CA LEU A 81 -1.45 -1.33 12.22
C LEU A 81 -0.44 -1.57 13.35
N THR A 82 0.03 -2.81 13.46
CA THR A 82 1.06 -3.25 14.41
C THR A 82 2.15 -4.07 13.72
N ASP A 83 3.18 -4.48 14.46
CA ASP A 83 4.27 -5.36 13.99
C ASP A 83 3.81 -6.68 13.35
N SER A 84 2.55 -7.07 13.55
CA SER A 84 1.98 -8.32 13.03
C SER A 84 1.81 -8.28 11.52
N CYS A 85 1.48 -7.11 10.93
CA CYS A 85 1.30 -7.00 9.47
C CYS A 85 2.61 -6.79 8.70
N CYS A 86 3.70 -6.41 9.38
CA CYS A 86 4.96 -6.05 8.71
C CYS A 86 5.60 -7.21 7.92
N ALA A 87 5.39 -8.46 8.33
CA ALA A 87 5.90 -9.62 7.57
C ALA A 87 5.16 -9.78 6.24
N GLU A 88 3.85 -9.54 6.25
CA GLU A 88 2.98 -9.61 5.07
C GLU A 88 3.33 -8.48 4.09
N LEU A 89 3.47 -7.24 4.60
CA LEU A 89 3.92 -6.09 3.81
C LEU A 89 5.31 -6.32 3.21
N ALA A 90 6.26 -6.83 4.00
CA ALA A 90 7.60 -7.16 3.50
C ALA A 90 7.55 -8.22 2.39
N SER A 91 6.72 -9.25 2.53
CA SER A 91 6.53 -10.26 1.48
C SER A 91 5.98 -9.66 0.19
N GLY A 92 5.02 -8.73 0.30
CA GLY A 92 4.50 -7.99 -0.84
C GLY A 92 5.58 -7.18 -1.55
N LEU A 93 6.39 -6.43 -0.80
CA LEU A 93 7.51 -5.64 -1.32
C LEU A 93 8.57 -6.49 -2.03
N MET A 94 8.75 -7.74 -1.59
CA MET A 94 9.70 -8.69 -2.17
C MET A 94 9.14 -9.42 -3.41
N SER A 95 7.88 -9.21 -3.80
CA SER A 95 7.31 -9.88 -4.96
C SER A 95 7.87 -9.33 -6.28
N LYS A 96 8.17 -10.21 -7.25
CA LYS A 96 8.60 -9.81 -8.61
C LYS A 96 7.59 -8.93 -9.34
N ALA A 97 6.33 -9.06 -8.96
CA ALA A 97 5.20 -8.32 -9.50
C ALA A 97 5.06 -6.92 -8.90
N ASN A 98 5.77 -6.63 -7.80
CA ASN A 98 5.62 -5.37 -7.08
C ASN A 98 6.28 -4.21 -7.85
N ILE A 99 5.50 -3.15 -8.04
CA ILE A 99 5.98 -1.89 -8.62
C ILE A 99 5.76 -0.69 -7.68
N LEU A 100 5.37 -0.96 -6.42
CA LEU A 100 5.12 0.09 -5.43
C LEU A 100 6.40 0.88 -5.17
N SER A 101 6.35 2.18 -5.43
CA SER A 101 7.44 3.14 -5.25
C SER A 101 7.28 3.95 -3.96
N GLU A 102 6.05 4.15 -3.47
CA GLU A 102 5.80 4.92 -2.24
C GLU A 102 4.83 4.18 -1.30
N LEU A 103 5.22 4.09 -0.02
CA LEU A 103 4.42 3.49 1.03
C LEU A 103 4.42 4.40 2.27
N ASP A 104 3.23 4.80 2.70
CA ASP A 104 3.04 5.55 3.93
C ASP A 104 2.40 4.66 5.01
N LEU A 105 3.15 4.41 6.09
CA LEU A 105 2.71 3.70 7.29
C LEU A 105 2.75 4.61 8.53
N SER A 106 2.85 5.93 8.35
CA SER A 106 2.89 6.92 9.42
C SER A 106 1.70 6.79 10.38
N HIS A 107 1.90 7.22 11.63
CA HIS A 107 0.86 7.19 12.65
C HIS A 107 0.19 5.81 12.86
N ASN A 108 0.96 4.73 12.71
CA ASN A 108 0.60 3.39 13.15
C ASN A 108 1.47 2.96 14.33
N ASN A 109 1.06 1.92 15.05
CA ASN A 109 1.79 1.42 16.22
C ASN A 109 2.84 0.37 15.83
N LEU A 110 3.72 0.74 14.89
CA LEU A 110 4.85 -0.10 14.46
C LEU A 110 6.04 0.14 15.39
N GLN A 111 6.56 -0.94 15.98
CA GLN A 111 7.72 -0.92 16.87
C GLN A 111 8.96 -1.46 16.14
N ASP A 112 10.10 -1.48 16.83
CA ASP A 112 11.39 -1.92 16.26
C ASP A 112 11.33 -3.32 15.61
N LYS A 113 10.47 -4.23 16.11
CA LYS A 113 10.33 -5.57 15.52
C LYS A 113 9.62 -5.51 14.16
N GLY A 114 8.58 -4.69 14.02
CA GLY A 114 7.89 -4.48 12.75
C GLY A 114 8.80 -3.81 11.73
N VAL A 115 9.48 -2.73 12.13
CA VAL A 115 10.41 -2.00 11.26
C VAL A 115 11.56 -2.88 10.77
N LYS A 116 12.11 -3.76 11.62
CA LYS A 116 13.13 -4.75 11.19
C LYS A 116 12.63 -5.70 10.11
N LYS A 117 11.37 -6.14 10.17
CA LYS A 117 10.78 -7.01 9.13
C LYS A 117 10.63 -6.26 7.81
N LEU A 118 10.16 -5.02 7.85
CA LEU A 118 10.07 -4.16 6.67
C LEU A 118 11.46 -3.95 6.05
N TYR A 119 12.46 -3.66 6.88
CA TYR A 119 13.84 -3.47 6.45
C TYR A 119 14.39 -4.68 5.66
N ILE A 120 14.13 -5.91 6.11
CA ILE A 120 14.52 -7.13 5.38
C ILE A 120 13.86 -7.16 3.99
N GLY A 121 12.58 -6.79 3.89
CA GLY A 121 11.87 -6.71 2.61
C GLY A 121 12.47 -5.66 1.65
N LEU A 122 12.88 -4.51 2.18
CA LEU A 122 13.52 -3.43 1.41
C LEU A 122 14.89 -3.81 0.85
N GLN A 123 15.60 -4.76 1.48
CA GLN A 123 16.89 -5.24 0.99
C GLN A 123 16.76 -6.19 -0.22
N SER A 124 15.55 -6.62 -0.56
CA SER A 124 15.34 -7.49 -1.71
C SER A 124 15.64 -6.74 -3.02
N PRO A 125 16.34 -7.35 -3.98
CA PRO A 125 16.57 -6.75 -5.30
C PRO A 125 15.26 -6.58 -6.10
N GLN A 126 14.17 -7.20 -5.64
CA GLN A 126 12.84 -7.07 -6.24
C GLN A 126 12.08 -5.86 -5.69
N CYS A 127 12.52 -5.28 -4.58
CA CYS A 127 11.90 -4.09 -4.01
C CYS A 127 12.11 -2.88 -4.93
N LYS A 128 11.02 -2.17 -5.23
CA LYS A 128 11.01 -0.94 -6.04
C LYS A 128 10.67 0.30 -5.22
N LEU A 129 10.61 0.16 -3.90
CA LEU A 129 10.21 1.23 -3.01
C LEU A 129 11.31 2.30 -2.95
N GLU A 130 10.94 3.54 -3.25
CA GLU A 130 11.81 4.72 -3.21
C GLU A 130 11.54 5.53 -1.94
N LYS A 131 10.28 5.55 -1.48
CA LYS A 131 9.85 6.29 -0.29
C LYS A 131 9.08 5.42 0.69
N LEU A 132 9.50 5.45 1.95
CA LEU A 132 8.80 4.84 3.07
C LEU A 132 8.62 5.87 4.19
N ALA A 133 7.37 6.12 4.58
CA ALA A 133 7.05 6.95 5.74
C ALA A 133 6.61 6.09 6.94
N LEU A 134 7.18 6.36 8.11
CA LEU A 134 6.93 5.62 9.36
C LEU A 134 6.56 6.52 10.56
N ALA A 135 6.54 7.84 10.40
CA ALA A 135 6.47 8.79 11.52
C ALA A 135 5.10 8.77 12.25
N GLU A 136 5.00 8.20 13.46
CA GLU A 136 5.13 8.91 14.75
C GLU A 136 4.88 7.94 15.94
N LEU A 137 5.64 8.15 17.03
CA LEU A 137 5.71 7.40 18.32
C LEU A 137 6.55 6.11 18.38
N THR A 138 7.50 5.87 17.48
CA THR A 138 8.65 5.05 17.91
C THR A 138 9.40 5.84 18.99
N LYS A 139 9.42 5.34 20.23
CA LYS A 139 10.24 5.93 21.32
C LYS A 139 11.74 5.95 20.99
N ASN A 140 12.16 5.34 19.88
CA ASN A 140 13.51 5.33 19.36
C ASN A 140 13.58 5.94 17.94
N HIS A 141 14.25 7.08 17.84
CA HIS A 141 14.50 7.87 16.63
C HIS A 141 15.41 7.21 15.57
N LYS A 142 15.64 5.90 15.61
CA LYS A 142 16.65 5.24 14.74
C LYS A 142 16.23 5.01 13.29
N TYR A 143 14.95 5.13 12.98
CA TYR A 143 14.40 4.74 11.67
C TYR A 143 13.52 5.82 11.03
N ALA A 144 13.55 7.06 11.55
CA ALA A 144 12.47 8.03 11.37
C ALA A 144 12.24 8.52 9.94
N LEU A 145 13.27 8.69 9.10
CA LEU A 145 13.09 9.08 7.70
C LEU A 145 14.27 8.51 6.93
N ARG A 146 14.01 7.56 6.03
CA ARG A 146 14.97 7.22 4.99
C ARG A 146 14.25 7.33 3.66
N THR A 147 14.45 8.46 2.98
CA THR A 147 14.45 8.47 1.51
C THR A 147 15.47 7.40 1.11
N ILE A 148 15.03 6.36 0.41
CA ILE A 148 15.94 5.30 -0.03
C ILE A 148 16.69 5.89 -1.23
N GLU A 149 17.75 6.67 -0.95
CA GLU A 149 18.79 7.02 -1.92
C GLU A 149 19.88 5.94 -1.95
#